data_AF-A0A9P0PWE6-F1
#
_entry.id   AF-A0A9P0PWE6-F1
#
_cell.length_a   1.000
_cell.length_b   1.000
_cell.length_c   1.000
_cell.angle_alpha   90.00
_cell.angle_beta   90.00
_cell.angle_gamma   90.00
#
_symmetry.space_group_name_H-M   'P 1'
#
loop_
_entity.id
_entity.type
_entity.pdbx_description
1 polymer ?
#
loop_
_entity_poly.entity_id
_entity_poly.type
_entity_poly.pdbx_seq_one_letter_code
_entity_poly.pdbx_strand_id
1 'polypeptide(L)'
;MTYDNMYLKRHSRSFANGFYRCLSESVPKKDVEPTKDDLKRTAENRIPFSRELVYFLTANPHLSSVKKYIPPRHLAVTRAPENLYLICPNVAKSIANIVFPHLRSTKSQVIAETNAGLGLITTELLEKGVDLIRLYEMCSDFRRELKEFGDVYPGRVELFTKDIFHLYRYAFIDKQDNGNRVEALLQGVSKRNWSDEPVMTIIGTMCNLYFLKYLIKSLVLQTGPTLYGRIKLFALMRPRDYAVLSATPKDNRVAYSAWAVLFNLFLDYDVLYEFPRKMFFPWDSKLKKTSYVSFYFYVCFVCFYSCLSTYVSF
;
A
#
# COMPACT_ATOMS: atom_id res chain seq x y z
N MET A 1 7.48 8.75 -51.24
CA MET A 1 8.36 9.31 -50.19
C MET A 1 7.92 8.68 -48.87
N THR A 2 8.38 7.47 -48.57
CA THR A 2 9.67 7.11 -47.92
C THR A 2 9.65 7.31 -46.41
N TYR A 3 9.54 6.16 -45.71
CA TYR A 3 10.31 5.77 -44.53
C TYR A 3 10.62 6.85 -43.48
N ASP A 4 9.74 7.01 -42.48
CA ASP A 4 10.18 7.50 -41.15
C ASP A 4 9.22 7.25 -39.97
N ASN A 5 8.28 6.29 -40.10
CA ASN A 5 7.29 6.02 -39.04
C ASN A 5 7.47 4.67 -38.33
N MET A 6 8.66 4.06 -38.43
CA MET A 6 8.89 2.67 -37.98
C MET A 6 9.92 2.52 -36.84
N TYR A 7 10.59 3.59 -36.42
CA TYR A 7 11.66 3.51 -35.39
C TYR A 7 11.26 3.99 -33.99
N LEU A 8 10.24 4.84 -33.83
CA LEU A 8 9.78 5.33 -32.52
C LEU A 8 8.75 4.42 -31.82
N LYS A 9 8.34 3.33 -32.47
CA LYS A 9 7.32 2.37 -31.96
C LYS A 9 7.91 1.18 -31.19
N ARG A 10 9.25 1.09 -31.04
CA ARG A 10 9.96 -0.12 -30.59
C ARG A 10 10.35 -0.16 -29.11
N HIS A 11 10.43 0.97 -28.41
CA HIS A 11 10.93 0.98 -27.02
C HIS A 11 9.86 0.99 -25.92
N SER A 12 8.66 1.55 -26.13
CA SER A 12 7.60 1.57 -25.10
C SER A 12 6.75 0.29 -25.05
N ARG A 13 6.74 -0.52 -26.12
CA ARG A 13 6.07 -1.84 -26.16
C ARG A 13 6.85 -2.94 -25.41
N SER A 14 8.08 -2.67 -24.98
CA SER A 14 8.99 -3.69 -24.44
C SER A 14 8.67 -4.12 -23.01
N PHE A 15 8.17 -3.22 -22.16
CA PHE A 15 7.89 -3.55 -20.76
C PHE A 15 6.63 -4.41 -20.66
N ALA A 16 5.53 -3.97 -21.26
CA ALA A 16 4.27 -4.72 -21.29
C ALA A 16 4.41 -6.09 -21.98
N ASN A 17 4.91 -6.18 -23.22
CA ASN A 17 4.90 -7.46 -23.95
C ASN A 17 5.95 -8.49 -23.52
N GLY A 18 7.08 -8.07 -22.94
CA GLY A 18 8.10 -9.00 -22.44
C GLY A 18 7.76 -9.63 -21.09
N PHE A 19 6.94 -8.94 -20.30
CA PHE A 19 6.62 -9.28 -18.92
C PHE A 19 5.67 -10.50 -18.80
N TYR A 20 4.68 -10.66 -19.70
CA TYR A 20 3.65 -11.69 -19.56
C TYR A 20 4.02 -13.12 -20.01
N ARG A 21 5.17 -13.34 -20.68
CA ARG A 21 5.53 -14.66 -21.24
C ARG A 21 6.18 -15.62 -20.22
N CYS A 22 6.58 -15.14 -19.05
CA CYS A 22 7.43 -15.88 -18.09
C CYS A 22 6.65 -16.42 -16.86
N LEU A 23 5.31 -16.30 -16.85
CA LEU A 23 4.47 -16.52 -15.65
C LEU A 23 3.90 -17.93 -15.50
N SER A 24 4.21 -18.87 -16.40
CA SER A 24 3.79 -20.27 -16.31
C SER A 24 4.98 -21.14 -15.91
N GLU A 25 5.21 -21.32 -14.61
CA GLU A 25 5.80 -22.52 -13.99
C GLU A 25 6.42 -22.19 -12.61
N SER A 26 5.82 -22.75 -11.55
CA SER A 26 6.49 -23.49 -10.46
C SER A 26 5.74 -23.38 -9.12
N VAL A 27 5.59 -24.53 -8.47
CA VAL A 27 4.90 -24.79 -7.19
C VAL A 27 5.93 -24.88 -6.05
N PRO A 28 5.68 -24.37 -4.83
CA PRO A 28 6.67 -24.40 -3.75
C PRO A 28 6.63 -25.69 -2.90
N LYS A 29 7.80 -26.13 -2.43
CA LYS A 29 8.00 -27.21 -1.44
C LYS A 29 8.13 -26.62 -0.02
N LYS A 30 7.74 -27.42 1.00
CA LYS A 30 7.73 -27.08 2.44
C LYS A 30 9.13 -27.16 3.09
N ASP A 31 9.39 -26.23 4.00
CA ASP A 31 10.64 -26.12 4.78
C ASP A 31 10.53 -26.75 6.20
N VAL A 32 11.67 -27.25 6.70
CA VAL A 32 11.89 -27.87 8.03
C VAL A 32 12.61 -26.86 8.95
N GLU A 33 12.29 -26.84 10.26
CA GLU A 33 12.86 -25.89 11.24
C GLU A 33 14.30 -26.24 11.70
N PRO A 34 15.20 -25.24 11.84
CA PRO A 34 16.61 -25.45 12.24
C PRO A 34 16.85 -25.34 13.76
N THR A 35 17.93 -25.98 14.24
CA THR A 35 18.28 -26.12 15.66
C THR A 35 19.25 -25.04 16.19
N LYS A 36 19.48 -25.03 17.51
CA LYS A 36 20.18 -23.96 18.24
C LYS A 36 21.67 -23.79 17.89
N ASP A 37 22.34 -24.82 17.41
CA ASP A 37 23.75 -24.74 16.98
C ASP A 37 23.92 -24.05 15.61
N ASP A 38 22.91 -24.12 14.75
CA ASP A 38 22.86 -23.38 13.48
C ASP A 38 22.77 -21.85 13.71
N LEU A 39 22.21 -21.44 14.84
CA LEU A 39 22.06 -20.02 15.21
C LEU A 39 23.39 -19.40 15.65
N LYS A 40 24.31 -20.16 16.24
CA LYS A 40 25.65 -19.66 16.63
C LYS A 40 26.58 -19.53 15.42
N ARG A 41 26.59 -20.49 14.49
CA ARG A 41 27.38 -20.43 13.24
C ARG A 41 26.93 -19.32 12.28
N THR A 42 25.69 -18.85 12.36
CA THR A 42 25.17 -17.79 11.47
C THR A 42 25.51 -16.36 11.87
N ALA A 43 26.16 -16.14 13.02
CA ALA A 43 26.63 -14.80 13.42
C ALA A 43 27.92 -14.38 12.70
N GLU A 44 28.83 -15.32 12.42
CA GLU A 44 30.15 -15.05 11.84
C GLU A 44 30.15 -15.01 10.30
N ASN A 45 29.15 -15.60 9.65
CA ASN A 45 28.98 -15.61 8.19
C ASN A 45 27.77 -14.77 7.74
N ARG A 46 27.63 -13.54 8.23
CA ARG A 46 26.57 -12.64 7.71
C ARG A 46 26.96 -12.13 6.32
N ILE A 47 26.34 -12.70 5.30
CA ILE A 47 26.39 -12.18 3.93
C ILE A 47 26.01 -10.69 3.98
N PRO A 48 26.83 -9.78 3.41
CA PRO A 48 26.47 -8.37 3.29
C PRO A 48 25.09 -8.23 2.66
N PHE A 49 24.23 -7.40 3.23
CA PHE A 49 22.85 -7.23 2.77
C PHE A 49 22.74 -6.94 1.26
N SER A 50 23.67 -6.15 0.72
CA SER A 50 23.73 -5.87 -0.72
C SER A 50 23.85 -7.15 -1.56
N ARG A 51 24.61 -8.15 -1.08
CA ARG A 51 24.71 -9.46 -1.71
C ARG A 51 23.43 -10.29 -1.53
N GLU A 52 22.77 -10.22 -0.37
CA GLU A 52 21.48 -10.90 -0.16
C GLU A 52 20.39 -10.36 -1.10
N LEU A 53 20.32 -9.03 -1.26
CA LEU A 53 19.38 -8.38 -2.16
C LEU A 53 19.65 -8.75 -3.63
N VAL A 54 20.92 -8.70 -4.04
CA VAL A 54 21.33 -9.11 -5.40
C VAL A 54 21.00 -10.58 -5.62
N TYR A 55 21.31 -11.46 -4.68
CA TYR A 55 20.96 -12.87 -4.74
C TYR A 55 19.45 -13.06 -4.88
N PHE A 56 18.65 -12.37 -4.06
CA PHE A 56 17.19 -12.46 -4.12
C PHE A 56 16.65 -12.02 -5.48
N LEU A 57 17.12 -10.91 -6.04
CA LEU A 57 16.70 -10.44 -7.36
C LEU A 57 17.14 -11.38 -8.49
N THR A 58 18.30 -12.02 -8.37
CA THR A 58 18.79 -13.00 -9.35
C THR A 58 18.06 -14.34 -9.24
N ALA A 59 17.75 -14.78 -8.02
CA ALA A 59 17.04 -16.03 -7.74
C ALA A 59 15.54 -15.96 -8.08
N ASN A 60 15.00 -14.76 -8.33
CA ASN A 60 13.61 -14.54 -8.70
C ASN A 60 13.53 -13.88 -10.09
N PRO A 61 13.55 -14.67 -11.18
CA PRO A 61 13.57 -14.13 -12.55
C PRO A 61 12.42 -13.17 -12.87
N HIS A 62 11.25 -13.35 -12.24
CA HIS A 62 10.09 -12.48 -12.38
C HIS A 62 10.31 -11.04 -11.84
N LEU A 63 11.37 -10.80 -11.06
CA LEU A 63 11.77 -9.47 -10.55
C LEU A 63 12.86 -8.81 -11.41
N SER A 64 13.46 -9.53 -12.36
CA SER A 64 14.58 -9.03 -13.17
C SER A 64 14.21 -7.81 -14.02
N SER A 65 12.99 -7.79 -14.57
CA SER A 65 12.44 -6.69 -15.36
C SER A 65 12.27 -5.41 -14.53
N VAL A 66 11.99 -5.56 -13.24
CA VAL A 66 11.69 -4.47 -12.31
C VAL A 66 12.96 -3.85 -11.74
N LYS A 67 14.02 -4.65 -11.56
CA LYS A 67 15.28 -4.24 -10.93
C LYS A 67 15.85 -2.91 -11.45
N LYS A 68 15.79 -2.68 -12.76
CA LYS A 68 16.34 -1.47 -13.40
C LYS A 68 15.59 -0.18 -13.06
N TYR A 69 14.34 -0.30 -12.62
CA TYR A 69 13.49 0.84 -12.26
C TYR A 69 13.50 1.17 -10.76
N ILE A 70 14.09 0.30 -9.94
CA ILE A 70 14.20 0.55 -8.50
C ILE A 70 15.36 1.53 -8.26
N PRO A 71 15.11 2.72 -7.67
CA PRO A 71 16.18 3.66 -7.40
C PRO A 71 17.20 3.06 -6.43
N PRO A 72 18.52 3.28 -6.64
CA PRO A 72 19.57 2.68 -5.82
C PRO A 72 19.42 2.92 -4.31
N ARG A 73 18.87 4.08 -3.92
CA ARG A 73 18.58 4.41 -2.52
C ARG A 73 17.61 3.44 -1.83
N HIS A 74 16.68 2.83 -2.58
CA HIS A 74 15.74 1.84 -2.04
C HIS A 74 16.30 0.42 -2.04
N LEU A 75 17.47 0.21 -2.66
CA LEU A 75 18.24 -1.04 -2.57
C LEU A 75 19.17 -1.04 -1.34
N ALA A 76 19.28 0.08 -0.63
CA ALA A 76 20.02 0.17 0.62
C ALA A 76 19.15 -0.25 1.81
N VAL A 77 19.80 -0.79 2.85
CA VAL A 77 19.14 -1.08 4.11
C VAL A 77 18.70 0.20 4.78
N THR A 78 17.42 0.30 5.11
CA THR A 78 16.90 1.44 5.86
C THR A 78 16.45 0.99 7.24
N ARG A 79 16.74 1.79 8.27
CA ARG A 79 16.19 1.60 9.62
C ARG A 79 14.78 2.18 9.63
N ALA A 80 13.76 1.34 9.77
CA ALA A 80 12.36 1.75 9.83
C ALA A 80 11.93 2.67 8.66
N PRO A 81 11.82 2.13 7.43
CA PRO A 81 11.44 2.94 6.29
C PRO A 81 10.05 3.56 6.46
N GLU A 82 9.95 4.86 6.10
CA GLU A 82 8.67 5.59 6.13
C GLU A 82 7.71 5.09 5.05
N ASN A 83 8.25 4.75 3.88
CA ASN A 83 7.49 4.25 2.73
C ASN A 83 7.96 2.85 2.34
N LEU A 84 7.02 2.03 1.86
CA LEU A 84 7.28 0.72 1.31
C LEU A 84 6.69 0.65 -0.11
N TYR A 85 7.38 -0.05 -0.98
CA TYR A 85 7.05 -0.10 -2.39
C TYR A 85 6.99 -1.54 -2.84
N LEU A 86 5.90 -1.91 -3.49
CA LEU A 86 5.75 -3.23 -4.08
C LEU A 86 6.70 -3.38 -5.27
N ILE A 87 7.49 -4.46 -5.29
CA ILE A 87 8.43 -4.74 -6.37
C ILE A 87 8.09 -6.01 -7.16
N CYS A 88 7.12 -6.81 -6.67
CA CYS A 88 6.74 -8.08 -7.28
C CYS A 88 5.43 -7.94 -8.07
N PRO A 89 5.47 -8.04 -9.41
CA PRO A 89 4.28 -7.95 -10.23
C PRO A 89 3.23 -9.06 -9.95
N ASN A 90 3.67 -10.27 -9.62
CA ASN A 90 2.75 -11.37 -9.28
C ASN A 90 1.92 -11.03 -8.04
N VAL A 91 2.56 -10.41 -7.05
CA VAL A 91 1.86 -9.91 -5.86
C VAL A 91 0.92 -8.76 -6.23
N ALA A 92 1.31 -7.87 -7.16
CA ALA A 92 0.44 -6.79 -7.63
C ALA A 92 -0.84 -7.33 -8.28
N LYS A 93 -0.70 -8.34 -9.14
CA LYS A 93 -1.82 -9.04 -9.76
C LYS A 93 -2.73 -9.71 -8.74
N SER A 94 -2.16 -10.36 -7.73
CA SER A 94 -2.92 -10.95 -6.62
C SER A 94 -3.67 -9.88 -5.82
N ILE A 95 -3.02 -8.77 -5.46
CA ILE A 95 -3.66 -7.62 -4.80
C ILE A 95 -4.81 -7.10 -5.66
N ALA A 96 -4.59 -6.86 -6.95
CA ALA A 96 -5.63 -6.37 -7.84
C ALA A 96 -6.80 -7.35 -7.99
N ASN A 97 -6.55 -8.67 -8.05
CA ASN A 97 -7.61 -9.69 -8.07
C ASN A 97 -8.46 -9.66 -6.80
N ILE A 98 -7.84 -9.43 -5.65
CA ILE A 98 -8.53 -9.35 -4.37
C ILE A 98 -9.33 -8.04 -4.26
N VAL A 99 -8.74 -6.91 -4.64
CA VAL A 99 -9.34 -5.58 -4.47
C VAL A 99 -10.42 -5.30 -5.52
N PHE A 100 -10.20 -5.68 -6.78
CA PHE A 100 -11.06 -5.26 -7.89
C PHE A 100 -12.55 -5.60 -7.74
N PRO A 101 -12.96 -6.79 -7.26
CA PRO A 101 -14.37 -7.09 -6.98
C PRO A 101 -15.03 -6.09 -6.04
N HIS A 102 -14.26 -5.48 -5.14
CA HIS A 102 -14.72 -4.51 -4.17
C HIS A 102 -14.73 -3.05 -4.68
N LEU A 103 -14.28 -2.80 -5.93
CA LEU A 103 -14.27 -1.49 -6.58
C LEU A 103 -15.41 -1.30 -7.58
N ARG A 104 -16.08 -2.39 -8.00
CA ARG A 104 -17.00 -2.40 -9.15
C ARG A 104 -18.34 -1.66 -8.94
N SER A 105 -18.68 -1.22 -7.73
CA SER A 105 -20.03 -0.71 -7.43
C SER A 105 -20.19 0.82 -7.46
N THR A 106 -19.15 1.61 -7.76
CA THR A 106 -19.19 3.04 -7.40
C THR A 106 -18.59 3.95 -8.48
N LYS A 107 -19.37 4.26 -9.52
CA LYS A 107 -19.02 5.23 -10.58
C LYS A 107 -18.58 6.62 -10.08
N SER A 108 -18.89 6.96 -8.83
CA SER A 108 -18.60 8.25 -8.23
C SER A 108 -17.53 8.21 -7.14
N GLN A 109 -16.97 7.04 -6.82
CA GLN A 109 -15.96 6.89 -5.76
C GLN A 109 -14.56 7.18 -6.29
N VAL A 110 -13.78 7.92 -5.51
CA VAL A 110 -12.37 8.13 -5.82
C VAL A 110 -11.57 6.88 -5.46
N ILE A 111 -10.85 6.33 -6.43
CA ILE A 111 -9.90 5.24 -6.21
C ILE A 111 -8.49 5.83 -6.12
N ALA A 112 -7.80 5.55 -5.02
CA ALA A 112 -6.47 6.08 -4.75
C ALA A 112 -5.49 4.95 -4.44
N GLU A 113 -4.31 5.00 -5.05
CA GLU A 113 -3.13 4.25 -4.63
C GLU A 113 -2.15 5.22 -3.94
N THR A 114 -1.68 4.86 -2.75
CA THR A 114 -0.64 5.60 -2.05
C THR A 114 0.65 4.81 -1.93
N ASN A 115 1.78 5.53 -2.02
CA ASN A 115 3.10 4.94 -2.20
C ASN A 115 3.14 4.01 -3.43
N ALA A 116 2.60 4.51 -4.54
CA ALA A 116 2.43 3.74 -5.78
C ALA A 116 3.75 3.15 -6.30
N GLY A 117 4.88 3.81 -6.04
CA GLY A 117 6.20 3.38 -6.45
C GLY A 117 6.27 3.18 -7.96
N LEU A 118 6.39 1.91 -8.37
CA LEU A 118 6.45 1.53 -9.78
C LEU A 118 5.07 1.45 -10.47
N GLY A 119 3.98 1.71 -9.75
CA GLY A 119 2.62 1.68 -10.29
C GLY A 119 2.15 0.27 -10.66
N LEU A 120 2.71 -0.78 -10.03
CA LEU A 120 2.37 -2.17 -10.35
C LEU A 120 0.90 -2.50 -10.03
N ILE A 121 0.39 -2.04 -8.89
CA ILE A 121 -1.02 -2.25 -8.51
C ILE A 121 -1.92 -1.44 -9.44
N THR A 122 -1.61 -0.16 -9.65
CA THR A 122 -2.33 0.70 -10.61
C THR A 122 -2.42 0.08 -11.99
N THR A 123 -1.33 -0.45 -12.53
CA THR A 123 -1.31 -1.10 -13.85
C THR A 123 -2.35 -2.22 -13.91
N GLU A 124 -2.30 -3.14 -12.95
CA GLU A 124 -3.23 -4.28 -12.88
C GLU A 124 -4.68 -3.84 -12.68
N LEU A 125 -4.94 -2.77 -11.94
CA LEU A 125 -6.29 -2.23 -11.74
C LEU A 125 -6.84 -1.53 -13.00
N LEU A 126 -6.00 -0.74 -13.70
CA LEU A 126 -6.38 -0.09 -14.95
C LEU A 126 -6.65 -1.12 -16.06
N GLU A 127 -5.83 -2.17 -16.16
CA GLU A 127 -6.03 -3.29 -17.10
C GLU A 127 -7.31 -4.07 -16.80
N LYS A 128 -7.73 -4.14 -15.54
CA LYS A 128 -9.01 -4.73 -15.14
C LYS A 128 -10.22 -3.85 -15.43
N GLY A 129 -10.01 -2.58 -15.79
CA GLY A 129 -11.07 -1.65 -16.18
C GLY A 129 -11.49 -0.66 -15.09
N VAL A 130 -10.62 -0.34 -14.12
CA VAL A 130 -10.86 0.83 -13.25
C VAL A 130 -10.74 2.11 -14.07
N ASP A 131 -11.74 2.98 -14.03
CA ASP A 131 -11.81 4.15 -14.92
C ASP A 131 -10.70 5.17 -14.65
N LEU A 132 -10.52 5.57 -13.39
CA LEU A 132 -9.58 6.60 -12.95
C LEU A 132 -8.93 6.21 -11.63
N ILE A 133 -7.61 6.33 -11.54
CA ILE A 133 -6.84 6.11 -10.30
C ILE A 133 -6.01 7.34 -9.94
N ARG A 134 -6.12 7.78 -8.69
CA ARG A 134 -5.24 8.80 -8.11
C ARG A 134 -4.01 8.17 -7.51
N LEU A 135 -2.84 8.62 -7.95
CA LEU A 135 -1.55 8.15 -7.45
C LEU A 135 -0.96 9.18 -6.51
N TYR A 136 -0.68 8.77 -5.28
CA TYR A 136 0.00 9.58 -4.29
C TYR A 136 1.43 9.06 -4.13
N GLU A 137 2.41 9.79 -4.66
CA GLU A 137 3.81 9.39 -4.62
C GLU A 137 4.74 10.55 -4.23
N MET A 138 5.49 10.37 -3.15
CA MET A 138 6.44 11.38 -2.68
C MET A 138 7.81 11.27 -3.35
N CYS A 139 8.26 10.06 -3.69
CA CYS A 139 9.56 9.80 -4.26
C CYS A 139 9.65 10.36 -5.69
N SER A 140 10.57 11.30 -5.89
CA SER A 140 10.80 11.95 -7.20
C SER A 140 11.18 10.96 -8.31
N ASP A 141 11.93 9.91 -7.99
CA ASP A 141 12.40 8.94 -8.99
C ASP A 141 11.22 8.13 -9.52
N PHE A 142 10.37 7.62 -8.63
CA PHE A 142 9.15 6.92 -9.01
C PHE A 142 8.17 7.82 -9.76
N ARG A 143 8.01 9.07 -9.31
CA ARG A 143 7.18 10.05 -10.04
C ARG A 143 7.62 10.28 -11.47
N ARG A 144 8.92 10.21 -11.78
CA ARG A 144 9.40 10.37 -13.15
C ARG A 144 8.83 9.27 -14.04
N GLU A 145 8.89 8.03 -13.58
CA GLU A 145 8.34 6.88 -14.31
C GLU A 145 6.79 6.93 -14.36
N LEU A 146 6.14 7.29 -13.25
CA LEU A 146 4.67 7.40 -13.19
C LEU A 146 4.09 8.51 -14.07
N LYS A 147 4.88 9.52 -14.48
CA LYS A 147 4.41 10.52 -15.45
C LYS A 147 4.08 9.91 -16.80
N GLU A 148 4.81 8.87 -17.21
CA GLU A 148 4.56 8.16 -18.47
C GLU A 148 3.20 7.45 -18.48
N PHE A 149 2.60 7.21 -17.30
CA PHE A 149 1.25 6.64 -17.22
C PHE A 149 0.20 7.57 -17.83
N GLY A 150 0.44 8.89 -17.87
CA GLY A 150 -0.45 9.83 -18.56
C GLY A 150 -0.51 9.59 -20.06
N ASP A 151 0.59 9.12 -20.67
CA ASP A 151 0.66 8.80 -22.09
C ASP A 151 0.10 7.39 -22.39
N VAL A 152 0.36 6.43 -21.49
CA VAL A 152 -0.09 5.03 -21.63
C VAL A 152 -1.59 4.88 -21.31
N TYR A 153 -2.08 5.64 -20.33
CA TYR A 153 -3.46 5.62 -19.86
C TYR A 153 -4.08 7.04 -19.85
N PRO A 154 -4.28 7.66 -21.03
CA PRO A 154 -4.75 9.05 -21.12
C PRO A 154 -6.06 9.27 -20.38
N GLY A 155 -6.06 10.24 -19.45
CA GLY A 155 -7.24 10.63 -18.66
C GLY A 155 -7.66 9.63 -17.59
N ARG A 156 -6.90 8.55 -17.36
CA ARG A 156 -7.23 7.50 -16.39
C ARG A 156 -6.33 7.52 -15.15
N VAL A 157 -5.42 8.47 -15.06
CA VAL A 157 -4.48 8.62 -13.94
C VAL A 157 -4.34 10.09 -13.53
N GLU A 158 -4.35 10.35 -12.23
CA GLU A 158 -4.02 11.65 -11.64
C GLU A 158 -2.85 11.50 -10.66
N LEU A 159 -1.74 12.19 -10.89
CA LEU A 159 -0.53 12.08 -10.08
C LEU A 159 -0.39 13.24 -9.07
N PHE A 160 -0.38 12.90 -7.78
CA PHE A 160 -0.14 13.78 -6.65
C PHE A 160 1.26 13.57 -6.07
N THR A 161 1.90 14.66 -5.64
CA THR A 161 3.29 14.64 -5.14
C THR A 161 3.43 14.44 -3.64
N LYS A 162 2.30 14.25 -2.94
CA LYS A 162 2.20 14.06 -1.49
C LYS A 162 1.60 12.69 -1.20
N ASP A 163 1.79 12.18 0.01
CA ASP A 163 1.22 10.90 0.46
C ASP A 163 -0.07 11.16 1.27
N ILE A 164 -1.16 10.47 0.92
CA ILE A 164 -2.43 10.57 1.65
C ILE A 164 -2.34 10.01 3.09
N PHE A 165 -1.44 9.06 3.36
CA PHE A 165 -1.16 8.57 4.71
C PHE A 165 -0.46 9.62 5.58
N HIS A 166 0.07 10.70 4.99
CA HIS A 166 0.59 11.85 5.72
C HIS A 166 -0.46 12.94 6.00
N LEU A 167 -1.75 12.68 5.75
CA LEU A 167 -2.83 13.64 6.06
C LEU A 167 -2.81 14.14 7.50
N TYR A 168 -2.43 13.30 8.48
CA TYR A 168 -2.31 13.72 9.88
C TYR A 168 -1.28 14.85 10.07
N ARG A 169 -0.18 14.81 9.31
CA ARG A 169 0.89 15.80 9.36
C ARG A 169 0.45 17.07 8.65
N TYR A 170 -0.20 16.94 7.49
CA TYR A 170 -0.72 18.09 6.76
C TYR A 170 -1.81 18.82 7.55
N ALA A 171 -2.73 18.09 8.18
CA ALA A 171 -3.75 18.66 9.04
C ALA A 171 -3.17 19.40 10.26
N PHE A 172 -2.02 18.97 10.78
CA PHE A 172 -1.33 19.68 11.85
C PHE A 172 -0.70 20.99 11.34
N ILE A 173 0.03 20.92 10.22
CA ILE A 173 0.69 22.10 9.63
C ILE A 173 -0.35 23.13 9.19
N ASP A 174 -1.42 22.70 8.51
CA ASP A 174 -2.49 23.58 8.03
C ASP A 174 -3.16 24.36 9.18
N LYS A 175 -3.20 23.82 10.40
CA LYS A 175 -3.70 24.56 11.58
C LYS A 175 -2.73 25.61 12.09
N GLN A 176 -1.43 25.46 11.84
CA GLN A 176 -0.41 26.41 12.27
C GLN A 176 -0.25 27.56 11.28
N ASP A 177 -0.38 27.29 9.99
CA ASP A 177 -0.13 28.26 8.92
C ASP A 177 -1.37 28.63 8.09
N ASN A 178 -2.56 28.19 8.52
CA ASN A 178 -3.83 28.33 7.79
C ASN A 178 -3.74 27.82 6.33
N GLY A 179 -2.96 26.75 6.11
CA GLY A 179 -2.83 26.10 4.81
C GLY A 179 -4.05 25.27 4.40
N ASN A 180 -4.04 24.83 3.15
CA ASN A 180 -5.11 24.04 2.52
C ASN A 180 -4.60 22.69 1.95
N ARG A 181 -3.53 22.14 2.53
CA ARG A 181 -2.86 20.94 1.99
C ARG A 181 -3.76 19.70 2.05
N VAL A 182 -4.57 19.57 3.10
CA VAL A 182 -5.56 18.49 3.23
C VAL A 182 -6.64 18.61 2.16
N GLU A 183 -7.19 19.81 1.96
CA GLU A 183 -8.22 20.07 0.96
C GLU A 183 -7.71 19.77 -0.45
N ALA A 184 -6.50 20.22 -0.78
CA ALA A 184 -5.86 19.94 -2.06
C ALA A 184 -5.71 18.43 -2.35
N LEU A 185 -5.46 17.60 -1.32
CA LEU A 185 -5.35 16.15 -1.50
C LEU A 185 -6.71 15.45 -1.66
N LEU A 186 -7.77 16.07 -1.15
CA LEU A 186 -9.15 15.58 -1.25
C LEU A 186 -9.95 16.29 -2.34
N GLN A 187 -9.30 17.11 -3.17
CA GLN A 187 -9.96 17.86 -4.23
C GLN A 187 -10.77 16.93 -5.13
N GLY A 188 -12.03 17.27 -5.41
CA GLY A 188 -12.92 16.45 -6.25
C GLY A 188 -13.48 15.19 -5.58
N VAL A 189 -13.19 14.94 -4.29
CA VAL A 189 -13.94 13.94 -3.52
C VAL A 189 -15.32 14.49 -3.22
N SER A 190 -16.37 13.83 -3.71
CA SER A 190 -17.76 14.21 -3.44
C SER A 190 -18.11 14.00 -1.98
N LYS A 191 -18.79 14.96 -1.33
CA LYS A 191 -19.40 14.75 -0.01
C LYS A 191 -20.62 13.85 -0.13
N ARG A 192 -20.78 12.89 0.79
CA ARG A 192 -21.96 12.00 0.89
C ARG A 192 -22.38 11.81 2.32
N ASN A 193 -23.60 11.32 2.53
CA ASN A 193 -24.04 10.95 3.87
C ASN A 193 -23.21 9.77 4.36
N TRP A 194 -23.06 9.68 5.68
CA TRP A 194 -22.27 8.62 6.28
C TRP A 194 -22.81 7.22 5.95
N SER A 195 -24.14 7.08 5.88
CA SER A 195 -24.81 5.81 5.54
C SER A 195 -24.66 5.40 4.07
N ASP A 196 -24.26 6.32 3.19
CA ASP A 196 -24.08 6.05 1.76
C ASP A 196 -22.78 5.28 1.50
N GLU A 197 -22.62 4.77 0.26
CA GLU A 197 -21.40 4.11 -0.19
C GLU A 197 -20.13 4.97 0.00
N PRO A 198 -18.97 4.35 0.29
CA PRO A 198 -17.73 5.08 0.56
C PRO A 198 -17.36 6.07 -0.55
N VAL A 199 -16.86 7.23 -0.15
CA VAL A 199 -16.49 8.32 -1.06
C VAL A 199 -15.10 8.13 -1.67
N MET A 200 -14.24 7.38 -0.98
CA MET A 200 -12.88 7.10 -1.42
C MET A 200 -12.47 5.68 -1.02
N THR A 201 -11.76 4.98 -1.90
CA THR A 201 -11.01 3.76 -1.56
C THR A 201 -9.53 4.06 -1.68
N ILE A 202 -8.78 3.79 -0.62
CA ILE A 202 -7.32 3.96 -0.58
C ILE A 202 -6.66 2.59 -0.54
N ILE A 203 -5.71 2.35 -1.42
CA ILE A 203 -4.92 1.12 -1.51
C ILE A 203 -3.46 1.51 -1.29
N GLY A 204 -2.73 0.78 -0.44
CA GLY A 204 -1.30 1.04 -0.30
C GLY A 204 -0.67 0.44 0.94
N THR A 205 0.65 0.57 1.03
CA THR A 205 1.42 0.07 2.16
C THR A 205 1.42 1.06 3.32
N MET A 206 0.96 0.60 4.48
CA MET A 206 0.90 1.40 5.69
C MET A 206 2.04 1.00 6.64
N CYS A 207 3.09 1.81 6.64
CA CYS A 207 4.30 1.57 7.45
C CYS A 207 4.13 1.98 8.91
N ASN A 208 3.12 2.79 9.23
CA ASN A 208 2.87 3.32 10.56
C ASN A 208 1.36 3.51 10.78
N LEU A 209 0.96 3.58 12.05
CA LEU A 209 -0.44 3.68 12.44
C LEU A 209 -0.95 5.13 12.54
N TYR A 210 -0.15 6.14 12.20
CA TYR A 210 -0.53 7.54 12.42
C TYR A 210 -1.72 7.96 11.57
N PHE A 211 -1.77 7.53 10.31
CA PHE A 211 -2.91 7.78 9.44
C PHE A 211 -4.21 7.21 10.02
N LEU A 212 -4.17 5.96 10.47
CA LEU A 212 -5.34 5.29 11.03
C LEU A 212 -5.80 5.92 12.34
N LYS A 213 -4.87 6.25 13.23
CA LYS A 213 -5.17 7.01 14.47
C LYS A 213 -5.78 8.37 14.15
N TYR A 214 -5.28 9.04 13.11
CA TYR A 214 -5.85 10.29 12.63
C TYR A 214 -7.26 10.09 12.08
N LEU A 215 -7.53 9.05 11.27
CA LEU A 215 -8.88 8.73 10.80
C LEU A 215 -9.85 8.47 11.96
N ILE A 216 -9.45 7.66 12.95
CA ILE A 216 -10.26 7.39 14.16
C ILE A 216 -10.54 8.69 14.91
N LYS A 217 -9.51 9.53 15.12
CA LYS A 217 -9.70 10.83 15.78
C LYS A 217 -10.63 11.75 14.98
N SER A 218 -10.44 11.80 13.67
CA SER A 218 -11.29 12.55 12.72
C SER A 218 -12.72 12.06 12.73
N LEU A 219 -12.94 10.76 12.93
CA LEU A 219 -14.27 10.18 13.05
C LEU A 219 -14.96 10.62 14.34
N VAL A 220 -14.29 10.47 15.49
CA VAL A 220 -14.84 10.89 16.79
C VAL A 220 -15.16 12.38 16.82
N LEU A 221 -14.29 13.20 16.23
CA LEU A 221 -14.45 14.65 16.23
C LEU A 221 -15.26 15.19 15.05
N GLN A 222 -15.66 14.34 14.10
CA GLN A 222 -16.32 14.75 12.85
C GLN A 222 -15.52 15.85 12.11
N THR A 223 -14.22 15.61 11.86
CA THR A 223 -13.32 16.59 11.22
C THR A 223 -12.44 15.98 10.12
N GLY A 224 -11.96 16.81 9.20
CA GLY A 224 -10.99 16.38 8.19
C GLY A 224 -11.63 15.48 7.12
N PRO A 225 -11.02 14.34 6.75
CA PRO A 225 -11.49 13.54 5.63
C PRO A 225 -12.85 12.86 5.89
N THR A 226 -13.25 12.69 7.16
CA THR A 226 -14.56 12.12 7.54
C THR A 226 -15.73 13.04 7.23
N LEU A 227 -15.50 14.34 7.01
CA LEU A 227 -16.51 15.29 6.56
C LEU A 227 -17.01 15.01 5.13
N TYR A 228 -16.26 14.23 4.36
CA TYR A 228 -16.65 13.84 3.01
C TYR A 228 -17.51 12.59 2.99
N GLY A 229 -17.43 11.75 4.02
CA GLY A 229 -18.13 10.46 4.11
C GLY A 229 -17.18 9.33 4.48
N ARG A 230 -17.64 8.09 4.27
CA ARG A 230 -16.88 6.89 4.62
C ARG A 230 -15.71 6.65 3.68
N ILE A 231 -14.57 6.23 4.23
CA ILE A 231 -13.38 5.86 3.47
C ILE A 231 -13.17 4.36 3.62
N LYS A 232 -12.86 3.70 2.51
CA LYS A 232 -12.49 2.29 2.49
C LYS A 232 -10.98 2.17 2.34
N LEU A 233 -10.36 1.28 3.08
CA LEU A 233 -8.91 1.15 3.12
C LEU A 233 -8.49 -0.30 2.83
N PHE A 234 -7.66 -0.49 1.81
CA PHE A 234 -6.91 -1.72 1.57
C PHE A 234 -5.46 -1.49 1.96
N ALA A 235 -5.16 -1.74 3.24
CA ALA A 235 -3.84 -1.48 3.81
C ALA A 235 -3.01 -2.75 3.85
N LEU A 236 -1.80 -2.68 3.27
CA LEU A 236 -0.74 -3.65 3.52
C LEU A 236 -0.01 -3.21 4.78
N MET A 237 -0.16 -3.95 5.88
CA MET A 237 0.43 -3.59 7.18
C MET A 237 1.23 -4.72 7.79
N ARG A 238 2.15 -4.36 8.69
CA ARG A 238 3.01 -5.34 9.35
C ARG A 238 2.19 -6.17 10.34
N PRO A 239 2.52 -7.47 10.51
CA PRO A 239 1.97 -8.34 11.55
C PRO A 239 1.86 -7.69 12.93
N ARG A 240 2.94 -7.03 13.35
CA ARG A 240 3.02 -6.37 14.65
C ARG A 240 2.02 -5.22 14.77
N ASP A 241 1.85 -4.44 13.72
CA ASP A 241 0.96 -3.28 13.76
C ASP A 241 -0.50 -3.75 13.80
N TYR A 242 -0.83 -4.79 13.02
CA TYR A 242 -2.14 -5.44 13.10
C TYR A 242 -2.42 -5.99 14.49
N ALA A 243 -1.50 -6.79 15.05
CA ALA A 243 -1.69 -7.40 16.36
C ALA A 243 -1.94 -6.37 17.48
N VAL A 244 -1.36 -5.17 17.37
CA VAL A 244 -1.61 -4.08 18.32
C VAL A 244 -3.00 -3.47 18.14
N LEU A 245 -3.50 -3.40 16.90
CA LEU A 245 -4.83 -2.84 16.60
C LEU A 245 -5.96 -3.82 16.93
N SER A 246 -5.79 -5.09 16.56
CA SER A 246 -6.77 -6.16 16.77
C SER A 246 -6.71 -6.78 18.16
N ALA A 247 -5.89 -6.24 19.06
CA ALA A 247 -5.77 -6.76 20.42
C ALA A 247 -7.11 -6.68 21.17
N THR A 248 -7.40 -7.71 21.93
CA THR A 248 -8.61 -7.89 22.75
C THR A 248 -8.25 -7.90 24.23
N PRO A 249 -9.23 -7.81 25.16
CA PRO A 249 -8.97 -7.94 26.60
C PRO A 249 -8.29 -9.25 27.02
N LYS A 250 -8.34 -10.29 26.16
CA LYS A 250 -7.70 -11.59 26.42
C LYS A 250 -6.20 -11.56 26.12
N ASP A 251 -5.74 -10.59 25.33
CA ASP A 251 -4.33 -10.41 25.02
C ASP A 251 -3.60 -9.70 26.18
N ASN A 252 -2.26 -9.68 26.13
CA ASN A 252 -1.51 -9.02 27.19
C ASN A 252 -1.81 -7.51 27.26
N ARG A 253 -1.71 -6.93 28.46
CA ARG A 253 -1.99 -5.49 28.70
C ARG A 253 -1.11 -4.53 27.88
N VAL A 254 0.03 -5.00 27.38
CA VAL A 254 0.94 -4.19 26.56
C VAL A 254 0.40 -4.03 25.13
N ALA A 255 -0.26 -5.06 24.60
CA ALA A 255 -0.90 -5.04 23.30
C ALA A 255 -2.30 -4.39 23.35
N TYR A 256 -3.11 -4.71 24.37
CA TYR A 256 -4.45 -4.16 24.53
C TYR A 256 -4.39 -2.72 25.04
N SER A 257 -4.48 -1.77 24.10
CA SER A 257 -4.40 -0.33 24.37
C SER A 257 -5.71 0.38 24.05
N ALA A 258 -5.87 1.63 24.49
CA ALA A 258 -7.03 2.46 24.13
C ALA A 258 -7.22 2.55 22.60
N TRP A 259 -6.13 2.58 21.82
CA TRP A 259 -6.22 2.57 20.36
C TRP A 259 -6.78 1.26 19.80
N ALA A 260 -6.50 0.12 20.42
CA ALA A 260 -7.10 -1.15 20.04
C ALA A 260 -8.61 -1.14 20.29
N VAL A 261 -9.05 -0.60 21.43
CA VAL A 261 -10.48 -0.43 21.73
C VAL A 261 -11.17 0.44 20.69
N LEU A 262 -10.62 1.62 20.39
CA LEU A 262 -11.20 2.53 19.40
C LEU A 262 -11.19 1.91 17.99
N PHE A 263 -10.13 1.19 17.62
CA PHE A 263 -10.04 0.50 16.34
C PHE A 263 -11.16 -0.55 16.21
N ASN A 264 -11.32 -1.43 17.20
CA ASN A 264 -12.37 -2.47 17.19
C ASN A 264 -13.79 -1.89 17.28
N LEU A 265 -13.97 -0.71 17.89
CA LEU A 265 -15.29 -0.08 18.03
C LEU A 265 -15.72 0.66 16.76
N PHE A 266 -14.79 1.31 16.08
CA PHE A 266 -15.09 2.24 14.98
C PHE A 266 -14.80 1.71 13.59
N LEU A 267 -14.20 0.54 13.45
CA LEU A 267 -13.75 0.01 12.17
C LEU A 267 -14.13 -1.46 12.07
N ASP A 268 -14.74 -1.82 10.96
CA ASP A 268 -14.88 -3.21 10.56
C ASP A 268 -13.63 -3.58 9.76
N TYR A 269 -13.00 -4.70 10.07
CA TYR A 269 -11.75 -5.09 9.44
C TYR A 269 -11.66 -6.59 9.25
N ASP A 270 -11.08 -6.98 8.11
CA ASP A 270 -10.90 -8.36 7.73
C ASP A 270 -9.51 -8.58 7.13
N VAL A 271 -8.91 -9.72 7.47
CA VAL A 271 -7.68 -10.20 6.83
C VAL A 271 -8.07 -10.84 5.51
N LEU A 272 -7.62 -10.26 4.40
CA LEU A 272 -7.91 -10.85 3.09
C LEU A 272 -6.84 -11.83 2.65
N TYR A 273 -5.57 -11.49 2.87
CA TYR A 273 -4.46 -12.28 2.38
C TYR A 273 -3.15 -11.97 3.09
N GLU A 274 -2.14 -12.82 2.91
CA GLU A 274 -0.79 -12.62 3.39
C GLU A 274 0.21 -12.60 2.23
N PHE A 275 1.05 -11.57 2.16
CA PHE A 275 2.09 -11.45 1.14
C PHE A 275 3.48 -11.52 1.77
N PRO A 276 4.48 -12.15 1.12
CA PRO A 276 5.82 -12.19 1.69
C PRO A 276 6.44 -10.79 1.83
N ARG A 277 6.99 -10.46 3.01
CA ARG A 277 7.65 -9.16 3.30
C ARG A 277 8.74 -8.80 2.28
N LYS A 278 9.44 -9.81 1.76
CA LYS A 278 10.54 -9.66 0.80
C LYS A 278 10.11 -9.04 -0.53
N MET A 279 8.82 -9.07 -0.86
CA MET A 279 8.25 -8.51 -2.08
C MET A 279 8.07 -6.99 -2.06
N PHE A 280 8.48 -6.33 -0.97
CA PHE A 280 8.36 -4.89 -0.80
C PHE A 280 9.70 -4.28 -0.37
N PHE A 281 10.06 -3.13 -0.93
CA PHE A 281 11.31 -2.41 -0.61
C PHE A 281 11.03 -1.05 0.03
N PRO A 282 11.99 -0.50 0.80
CA PRO A 282 13.27 -1.10 1.17
C PRO A 282 13.08 -2.19 2.25
N TRP A 283 14.06 -3.10 2.38
CA TRP A 283 14.09 -4.03 3.52
C TRP A 283 14.66 -3.35 4.76
N ASP A 284 14.18 -3.80 5.92
CA ASP A 284 14.60 -3.26 7.21
C ASP A 284 15.81 -4.03 7.78
N SER A 285 16.83 -3.29 8.20
CA SER A 285 18.02 -3.79 8.91
C SER A 285 17.72 -4.66 10.14
N LYS A 286 16.60 -4.42 10.82
CA LYS A 286 16.28 -5.00 12.13
C LYS A 286 15.44 -6.26 12.06
N LEU A 287 15.16 -6.78 10.86
CA LEU A 287 14.44 -8.05 10.74
C LEU A 287 15.28 -9.17 11.35
N LYS A 288 14.88 -9.63 12.54
CA LYS A 288 15.36 -10.90 13.09
C LYS A 288 14.89 -12.01 12.11
N LYS A 289 15.57 -13.16 12.07
CA LYS A 289 15.17 -14.30 11.20
C LYS A 289 13.68 -14.69 11.29
N THR A 290 13.01 -14.38 12.40
CA THR A 290 11.57 -14.60 12.62
C THR A 290 10.65 -13.48 12.13
N SER A 291 11.19 -12.39 11.58
CA SER A 291 10.44 -11.22 11.08
C SER A 291 10.21 -11.24 9.56
N TYR A 292 10.65 -12.30 8.88
CA TYR A 292 10.55 -12.47 7.42
C TYR A 292 9.19 -13.00 6.94
N VAL A 293 8.23 -13.18 7.85
CA VAL A 293 7.14 -14.14 7.68
C VAL A 293 6.09 -13.64 6.66
N SER A 294 5.46 -12.49 6.87
CA SER A 294 4.45 -11.94 5.95
C SER A 294 4.23 -10.44 6.19
N PHE A 295 3.81 -9.68 5.18
CA PHE A 295 2.83 -8.61 5.33
C PHE A 295 1.45 -9.24 5.33
N TYR A 296 0.58 -8.74 6.19
CA TYR A 296 -0.81 -9.05 6.04
C TYR A 296 -1.48 -7.93 5.23
N PHE A 297 -2.33 -8.36 4.32
CA PHE A 297 -3.18 -7.52 3.51
C PHE A 297 -4.59 -7.57 4.06
N TYR A 298 -5.07 -6.41 4.52
CA TYR A 298 -6.39 -6.30 5.11
C TYR A 298 -7.25 -5.34 4.30
N VAL A 299 -8.56 -5.56 4.37
CA VAL A 299 -9.50 -4.46 4.20
C VAL A 299 -9.85 -3.97 5.58
N CYS A 300 -9.76 -2.67 5.75
CA CYS A 300 -10.43 -1.97 6.82
C CYS A 300 -11.55 -1.15 6.18
N PHE A 301 -12.78 -1.52 6.51
CA PHE A 301 -13.95 -0.71 6.25
C PHE A 301 -14.10 0.27 7.42
N VAL A 302 -14.07 1.57 7.13
CA VAL A 302 -14.50 2.54 8.14
C VAL A 302 -16.02 2.41 8.25
N CYS A 303 -16.46 1.70 9.29
CA CYS A 303 -17.87 1.48 9.58
C CYS A 303 -18.26 2.24 10.83
N PHE A 304 -19.35 2.97 10.75
CA PHE A 304 -20.10 3.28 11.95
C PHE A 304 -21.25 2.31 11.93
N TYR A 305 -21.26 1.37 12.87
CA TYR A 305 -22.51 0.75 13.25
C TYR A 305 -23.53 1.88 13.44
N SER A 306 -24.72 1.70 12.89
CA SER A 306 -25.90 2.55 13.08
C SER A 306 -26.36 2.65 14.56
N CYS A 307 -25.53 2.26 15.52
CA CYS A 307 -25.87 2.08 16.94
C CYS A 307 -25.90 3.38 17.74
N LEU A 308 -25.35 4.48 17.23
CA LEU A 308 -25.45 5.79 17.90
C LEU A 308 -26.77 6.51 17.65
N SER A 309 -27.65 5.98 16.78
CA SER A 309 -29.03 6.48 16.69
C SER A 309 -29.95 5.92 17.80
N THR A 310 -29.47 4.98 18.62
CA THR A 310 -30.26 4.37 19.70
C THR A 310 -29.86 4.84 21.11
N TYR A 311 -28.78 5.62 21.24
CA TYR A 311 -28.24 6.03 22.55
C TYR A 311 -28.10 7.55 22.74
N VAL A 312 -28.73 8.37 21.90
CA VAL A 312 -28.94 9.81 22.17
C VAL A 312 -30.41 10.05 22.46
N SER A 313 -30.82 9.61 23.64
CA SER A 313 -32.04 10.03 24.34
C SER A 313 -31.70 10.04 25.83
N PHE A 314 -30.89 11.01 26.22
CA PHE A 314 -30.72 11.49 27.60
C PHE A 314 -30.64 13.01 27.54
#